data_AF-A0AAE0ANV6-F1
#
_entry.id   AF-A0AAE0ANV6-F1
#
_cell.length_a   1.000
_cell.length_b   1.000
_cell.length_c   1.000
_cell.angle_alpha   90.00
_cell.angle_beta   90.00
_cell.angle_gamma   90.00
#
_symmetry.space_group_name_H-M   'P 1'
#
loop_
_entity.id
_entity.type
_entity.pdbx_description
1 polymer ?
#
loop_
_entity_poly.entity_id
_entity_poly.type
_entity_poly.pdbx_seq_one_letter_code
_entity_poly.pdbx_strand_id
1 'polypeptide(L)'
;MITRKHSKFFLLFKATRRSATTCTLKRDPPPLNTTSVSSSSSSDHKLLCFSLVEQLLDRGLMSSAQKVFQRMIAQSTSVPDAISVADFAIVRGMDLDLGGYGALIAKLIEFDQPQMVQL
;
A
#
# COMPACT_ATOMS: atom_id res chain seq x y z
N MET A 1 -46.12 19.48 26.35
CA MET A 1 -46.10 19.56 24.87
C MET A 1 -45.24 20.74 24.48
N ILE A 2 -44.01 20.49 24.00
CA ILE A 2 -43.03 21.52 23.65
C ILE A 2 -42.80 21.43 22.14
N THR A 3 -43.20 22.47 21.41
CA THR A 3 -43.10 22.54 19.94
C THR A 3 -41.76 23.15 19.53
N ARG A 4 -40.79 22.29 19.15
CA ARG A 4 -39.52 22.73 18.56
C ARG A 4 -39.73 23.18 17.11
N LYS A 5 -39.43 24.44 16.83
CA LYS A 5 -39.34 25.00 15.48
C LYS A 5 -37.86 25.22 15.10
N HIS A 6 -37.58 24.87 13.84
CA HIS A 6 -36.44 25.24 12.98
C HIS A 6 -35.03 24.75 13.34
N SER A 7 -34.44 23.96 12.43
CA SER A 7 -33.32 24.48 11.63
C SER A 7 -33.04 23.52 10.46
N LYS A 8 -33.43 23.93 9.25
CA LYS A 8 -33.03 23.28 7.99
C LYS A 8 -31.60 23.73 7.71
N PHE A 9 -30.61 23.03 8.25
CA PHE A 9 -29.22 23.27 7.84
C PHE A 9 -28.97 22.48 6.56
N PHE A 10 -29.13 23.23 5.46
CA PHE A 10 -28.93 22.81 4.10
C PHE A 10 -27.59 22.08 3.93
N LEU A 11 -27.68 20.84 3.46
CA LEU A 11 -26.60 20.11 2.81
C LEU A 11 -26.12 20.92 1.59
N LEU A 12 -25.14 21.78 1.80
CA LEU A 12 -24.41 22.46 0.74
C LEU A 12 -22.94 22.06 0.81
N PHE A 13 -22.67 20.77 0.70
CA PHE A 13 -21.42 20.30 0.11
C PHE A 13 -21.43 20.72 -1.36
N LYS A 14 -21.06 21.98 -1.61
CA LYS A 14 -20.65 22.42 -2.94
C LYS A 14 -19.38 21.67 -3.29
N ALA A 15 -19.54 20.51 -3.91
CA ALA A 15 -18.50 19.81 -4.62
C ALA A 15 -18.05 20.70 -5.78
N THR A 16 -17.10 21.60 -5.51
CA THR A 16 -16.29 22.22 -6.55
C THR A 16 -15.51 21.09 -7.20
N ARG A 17 -16.04 20.54 -8.29
CA ARG A 17 -15.32 19.63 -9.16
C ARG A 17 -14.13 20.42 -9.71
N ARG A 18 -12.96 20.26 -9.09
CA ARG A 18 -11.71 20.68 -9.72
C ARG A 18 -11.60 19.87 -11.00
N SER A 19 -11.62 20.56 -12.14
CA SER A 19 -11.37 19.94 -13.43
C SER A 19 -9.95 19.36 -13.38
N ALA A 20 -9.84 18.04 -13.43
CA ALA A 20 -8.54 17.38 -13.52
C ALA A 20 -7.97 17.71 -14.90
N THR A 21 -6.92 18.53 -14.94
CA THR A 21 -6.12 18.73 -16.15
C THR A 21 -5.30 17.46 -16.36
N THR A 22 -5.85 16.50 -17.08
CA THR A 22 -5.11 15.32 -17.54
C THR A 22 -4.13 15.77 -18.61
N CYS A 23 -2.85 15.87 -18.27
CA CYS A 23 -1.80 15.94 -19.28
C CYS A 23 -1.75 14.57 -19.98
N THR A 24 -2.26 14.50 -21.21
CA THR A 24 -2.03 13.34 -22.08
C THR A 24 -0.58 13.40 -22.53
N LEU A 25 0.29 12.76 -21.77
CA LEU A 25 1.67 12.54 -22.17
C LEU A 25 1.61 11.67 -23.45
N LYS A 26 1.95 12.26 -24.60
CA LYS A 26 2.03 11.55 -25.88
C LYS A 26 3.03 10.40 -25.68
N ARG A 27 2.50 9.18 -25.58
CA ARG A 27 3.31 7.98 -25.57
C ARG A 27 3.75 7.76 -27.01
N ASP A 28 5.03 8.05 -27.30
CA ASP A 28 5.63 7.67 -28.57
C ASP A 28 5.45 6.15 -28.78
N PRO A 29 5.12 5.70 -30.01
CA PRO A 29 5.11 4.28 -30.30
C PRO A 29 6.50 3.72 -30.01
N PRO A 30 6.62 2.58 -29.30
CA PRO A 30 7.92 2.03 -28.99
C PRO A 30 8.64 1.74 -30.31
N PRO A 31 9.94 2.11 -30.44
CA PRO A 31 10.74 1.53 -31.51
C PRO A 31 10.66 0.01 -31.34
N LEU A 32 10.18 -0.66 -32.39
CA LEU A 32 10.45 -2.07 -32.59
C LEU A 32 11.96 -2.26 -32.34
N ASN A 33 12.30 -3.17 -31.42
CA ASN A 33 13.66 -3.53 -31.01
C ASN A 33 14.16 -2.84 -29.73
N THR A 34 13.55 -3.18 -28.59
CA THR A 34 14.27 -3.67 -27.40
C THR A 34 13.23 -4.12 -26.38
N THR A 35 12.85 -5.39 -26.44
CA THR A 35 12.34 -6.13 -25.28
C THR A 35 13.49 -6.29 -24.28
N SER A 36 13.95 -5.19 -23.67
CA SER A 36 14.47 -5.29 -22.31
C SER A 36 13.26 -5.31 -21.39
N VAL A 37 12.59 -6.46 -21.36
CA VAL A 37 11.91 -6.87 -20.15
C VAL A 37 13.04 -6.98 -19.13
N SER A 38 13.39 -5.87 -18.48
CA SER A 38 14.27 -5.91 -17.32
C SER A 38 13.54 -6.80 -16.34
N SER A 39 13.96 -8.06 -16.29
CA SER A 39 13.63 -9.01 -15.25
C SER A 39 14.25 -8.47 -13.98
N SER A 40 13.67 -7.38 -13.44
CA SER A 40 13.99 -6.87 -12.12
C SER A 40 13.78 -8.06 -11.20
N SER A 41 14.86 -8.51 -10.57
CA SER A 41 14.77 -9.64 -9.68
C SER A 41 13.79 -9.28 -8.55
N SER A 42 13.11 -10.28 -7.99
CA SER A 42 12.22 -10.06 -6.84
C SER A 42 12.93 -9.32 -5.69
N SER A 43 14.24 -9.53 -5.54
CA SER A 43 15.11 -8.80 -4.62
C SER A 43 15.24 -7.31 -4.93
N ASP A 44 15.41 -6.92 -6.20
CA ASP A 44 15.57 -5.50 -6.57
C ASP A 44 14.30 -4.71 -6.24
N HIS A 45 13.13 -5.30 -6.54
CA HIS A 45 11.84 -4.69 -6.21
C HIS A 45 11.68 -4.49 -4.70
N LYS A 46 12.07 -5.48 -3.89
CA LYS A 46 11.97 -5.40 -2.43
C LYS A 46 12.85 -4.29 -1.85
N LEU A 47 14.09 -4.15 -2.34
CA LEU A 47 14.99 -3.06 -1.93
C LEU A 47 14.43 -1.68 -2.28
N LEU A 48 13.83 -1.54 -3.46
CA LEU A 48 13.16 -0.29 -3.85
C LEU A 48 11.97 0.03 -2.95
N CYS A 49 11.19 -0.97 -2.55
CA CYS A 49 10.09 -0.76 -1.60
C CYS A 49 10.60 -0.34 -0.22
N PHE A 50 11.68 -0.93 0.29
CA PHE A 50 12.29 -0.49 1.54
C PHE A 50 12.80 0.95 1.46
N SER A 51 13.50 1.32 0.39
CA SER A 51 13.95 2.69 0.18
C SER A 51 12.79 3.67 0.11
N LEU A 52 11.69 3.28 -0.55
CA LEU A 52 10.47 4.10 -0.60
C LEU A 52 9.86 4.28 0.81
N VAL A 53 9.83 3.23 1.63
CA VAL A 53 9.34 3.33 3.01
C VAL A 53 10.20 4.31 3.81
N GLU A 54 11.52 4.25 3.73
CA GLU A 54 12.41 5.20 4.40
C GLU A 54 12.13 6.64 3.98
N GLN A 55 12.04 6.89 2.67
CA GLN A 55 11.75 8.23 2.17
C GLN A 55 10.38 8.75 2.63
N LEU A 56 9.40 7.88 2.82
CA LEU A 56 8.09 8.27 3.35
C LEU A 56 8.17 8.59 4.85
N LEU A 57 8.91 7.79 5.62
CA LEU A 57 9.13 8.03 7.05
C LEU A 57 9.90 9.33 7.29
N ASP A 58 10.97 9.58 6.53
CA ASP A 58 11.77 10.81 6.61
C ASP A 58 10.95 12.07 6.32
N ARG A 59 9.89 11.93 5.52
CA ARG A 59 8.95 13.01 5.17
C ARG A 59 7.75 13.10 6.13
N GLY A 60 7.65 12.24 7.14
CA GLY A 60 6.51 12.19 8.06
C GLY A 60 5.22 11.65 7.42
N LEU A 61 5.32 10.92 6.31
CA LEU A 61 4.18 10.35 5.58
C LEU A 61 3.84 8.94 6.07
N MET A 62 3.58 8.79 7.38
CA MET A 62 3.36 7.49 8.04
C MET A 62 2.25 6.64 7.40
N SER A 63 1.09 7.22 7.11
CA SER A 63 -0.02 6.47 6.51
C SER A 63 0.30 5.91 5.11
N SER A 64 1.19 6.59 4.37
CA SER A 64 1.66 6.09 3.08
C SER A 64 2.68 4.98 3.27
N ALA A 65 3.62 5.13 4.21
CA ALA A 65 4.60 4.11 4.56
C ALA A 65 3.90 2.81 4.99
N GLN A 66 2.89 2.90 5.85
CA GLN A 66 2.06 1.77 6.30
C GLN A 66 1.39 1.04 5.13
N LYS A 67 0.86 1.76 4.13
CA LYS A 67 0.25 1.14 2.94
C LYS A 67 1.27 0.39 2.08
N VAL A 68 2.47 0.95 1.93
CA VAL A 68 3.56 0.26 1.20
C VAL A 68 3.93 -1.02 1.95
N PHE A 69 4.10 -0.93 3.26
CA PHE A 69 4.40 -2.06 4.12
C PHE A 69 3.34 -3.18 4.06
N GLN A 70 2.06 -2.84 4.15
CA GLN A 70 0.97 -3.83 4.02
C GLN A 70 1.04 -4.56 2.68
N ARG A 71 1.40 -3.86 1.59
CA ARG A 71 1.59 -4.48 0.27
C ARG A 71 2.82 -5.39 0.24
N MET A 72 3.92 -4.98 0.87
CA MET A 72 5.12 -5.80 0.95
C MET A 72 4.84 -7.12 1.67
N ILE A 73 4.10 -7.09 2.78
CA ILE A 73 3.64 -8.31 3.47
C ILE A 73 2.76 -9.16 2.54
N ALA A 74 1.77 -8.55 1.88
CA ALA A 74 0.86 -9.28 1.00
C ALA A 74 1.59 -10.00 -0.15
N GLN A 75 2.68 -9.40 -0.64
CA GLN A 75 3.52 -9.92 -1.71
C GLN A 75 4.65 -10.86 -1.23
N SER A 76 4.84 -11.02 0.07
CA SER A 76 5.82 -11.97 0.59
C SER A 76 5.48 -13.39 0.15
N THR A 77 6.52 -14.15 -0.22
CA THR A 77 6.39 -15.52 -0.73
C THR A 77 6.74 -16.58 0.31
N SER A 78 7.29 -16.18 1.45
CA SER A 78 7.66 -17.08 2.54
C SER A 78 7.54 -16.39 3.90
N VAL A 79 7.44 -17.20 4.96
CA VAL A 79 7.47 -16.74 6.36
C VAL A 79 8.68 -15.87 6.69
N PRO A 80 9.94 -16.29 6.43
CA PRO A 80 11.11 -15.44 6.72
C PRO A 80 11.09 -14.14 5.92
N ASP A 81 10.55 -14.17 4.70
CA ASP A 81 10.40 -12.96 3.89
C ASP A 81 9.45 -11.96 4.53
N ALA A 82 8.26 -12.39 4.99
CA ALA A 82 7.29 -11.54 5.68
C ALA A 82 7.84 -11.01 7.02
N ILE A 83 8.55 -11.85 7.78
CA ILE A 83 9.19 -11.46 9.05
C ILE A 83 10.25 -10.39 8.80
N SER A 84 11.09 -10.53 7.77
CA SER A 84 12.11 -9.52 7.46
C SER A 84 11.52 -8.15 7.11
N VAL A 85 10.34 -8.12 6.49
CA VAL A 85 9.62 -6.87 6.20
C VAL A 85 9.14 -6.24 7.52
N ALA A 86 8.55 -7.04 8.41
CA ALA A 86 8.09 -6.60 9.72
C ALA A 86 9.22 -6.08 10.62
N ASP A 87 10.34 -6.81 10.67
CA ASP A 87 11.53 -6.42 11.43
C ASP A 87 12.07 -5.07 10.96
N PHE A 88 12.16 -4.87 9.63
CA PHE A 88 12.55 -3.59 9.06
C PHE A 88 11.65 -2.43 9.53
N ALA A 89 10.33 -2.61 9.55
CA ALA A 89 9.40 -1.59 10.03
C ALA A 89 9.64 -1.22 11.50
N ILE A 90 9.84 -2.23 12.35
CA ILE A 90 10.07 -2.06 13.79
C ILE A 90 11.39 -1.31 14.02
N VAL A 91 12.46 -1.73 13.34
CA VAL A 91 13.79 -1.09 13.43
C VAL A 91 13.76 0.37 12.98
N ARG A 92 12.92 0.70 11.99
CA ARG A 92 12.71 2.07 11.51
C ARG A 92 11.74 2.88 12.36
N GLY A 93 11.25 2.34 13.48
CA GLY A 93 10.33 3.02 14.39
C GLY A 93 8.95 3.26 13.78
N MET A 94 8.57 2.50 12.76
CA MET A 94 7.25 2.59 12.17
C MET A 94 6.25 1.87 13.07
N ASP A 95 5.31 2.62 13.64
CA ASP A 95 4.19 2.03 14.38
C ASP A 95 3.22 1.36 13.40
N LEU A 96 3.08 0.05 13.53
CA LEU A 96 2.14 -0.72 12.73
C LEU A 96 0.75 -0.54 13.32
N ASP A 97 -0.17 -0.03 12.52
CA ASP A 97 -1.56 0.03 12.91
C ASP A 97 -2.15 -1.38 13.05
N LEU A 98 -3.34 -1.49 13.64
CA LEU A 98 -4.06 -2.75 13.75
C LEU A 98 -4.22 -3.44 12.38
N GLY A 99 -4.34 -2.65 11.30
CA GLY A 99 -4.35 -3.14 9.93
C GLY A 99 -3.03 -3.79 9.50
N GLY A 100 -1.89 -3.17 9.82
CA GLY A 100 -0.55 -3.70 9.56
C GLY A 100 -0.28 -5.02 10.27
N TYR A 101 -0.56 -5.10 11.58
CA TYR A 101 -0.44 -6.36 12.33
C TYR A 101 -1.42 -7.41 11.83
N GLY A 102 -2.67 -7.03 11.54
CA GLY A 102 -3.66 -7.93 10.97
C GLY A 102 -3.22 -8.53 9.64
N ALA A 103 -2.61 -7.71 8.76
CA ALA A 103 -2.07 -8.19 7.49
C ALA A 103 -0.91 -9.18 7.69
N LEU A 104 -0.01 -8.92 8.64
CA LEU A 104 1.10 -9.82 8.96
C LEU A 104 0.58 -11.16 9.47
N ILE A 105 -0.33 -11.15 10.45
CA ILE A 105 -0.90 -12.36 11.03
C ILE A 105 -1.66 -13.16 9.97
N ALA A 106 -2.48 -12.51 9.15
CA ALA A 106 -3.19 -13.16 8.06
C ALA A 106 -2.24 -13.85 7.09
N LYS A 107 -1.12 -13.19 6.73
CA LYS A 107 -0.11 -13.77 5.84
C LYS A 107 0.63 -14.96 6.47
N LEU A 108 0.93 -14.88 7.76
CA LEU A 108 1.56 -16.00 8.49
C LEU A 108 0.62 -17.21 8.57
N ILE A 109 -0.66 -16.99 8.82
CA ILE A 109 -1.68 -18.06 8.80
C ILE A 109 -1.81 -18.66 7.38
N GLU A 110 -1.75 -17.83 6.33
CA GLU A 110 -1.77 -18.30 4.93
C GLU A 110 -0.59 -19.24 4.64
N PHE A 111 0.60 -18.97 5.18
CA PHE A 111 1.75 -19.85 5.02
C PHE A 111 1.68 -21.11 5.88
N ASP A 112 1.00 -21.04 7.03
CA ASP A 112 0.85 -22.18 7.95
C ASP A 112 -0.21 -23.18 7.48
N GLN A 113 -1.17 -22.78 6.63
CA GLN A 113 -2.09 -23.74 6.03
C GLN A 113 -1.38 -24.57 4.96
N PRO A 114 -1.06 -25.87 5.21
CA PRO A 114 -0.74 -26.75 4.10
C PRO A 114 -1.99 -26.77 3.23
N GLN A 115 -1.82 -26.58 1.92
CA GLN A 115 -2.91 -26.66 0.94
C GLN A 115 -3.84 -27.79 1.36
N MET A 116 -5.05 -27.46 1.81
CA MET A 116 -6.09 -28.47 1.98
C MET A 116 -6.36 -28.98 0.59
N VAL A 117 -5.69 -30.09 0.27
CA VAL A 117 -5.78 -30.81 -0.98
C VAL A 117 -7.26 -31.03 -1.23
N GLN A 118 -7.73 -30.49 -2.35
CA GLN A 118 -9.04 -30.72 -2.91
C GLN A 118 -9.31 -32.22 -2.91
N LEU A 119 -10.39 -32.64 -2.22
CA LEU A 119 -11.01 -33.96 -2.38
C LEU A 119 -12.01 -33.91 -3.53
#